data_AF-A0A1I1AQR4-F1
#
_entry.id   AF-A0A1I1AQR4-F1
#
_cell.length_a   1.000
_cell.length_b   1.000
_cell.length_c   1.000
_cell.angle_alpha   90.00
_cell.angle_beta   90.00
_cell.angle_gamma   90.00
#
_symmetry.space_group_name_H-M   'P 1'
#
loop_
_entity.id
_entity.type
_entity.pdbx_description
1 polymer ?
#
loop_
_entity_poly.entity_id
_entity_poly.type
_entity_poly.pdbx_seq_one_letter_code
_entity_poly.pdbx_strand_id
1 'polypeptide(L)'
;MSNPANYRLNSKEVAQATMDWLGKRGVAKEQIGQLVMLLQKDYFKDLTLDECVTNVEAVLSKREVQNAVLTGIQLDMLAEQGQLLPPLQNMIWHDEGLYGCDEVLALSIVNVYGSIGLTNFGYVDKFKPGVLKKLNEKNGKDVHTFLDDIVGAIAASAASRIAHRKQAEREAVEEALAEQAQSE
;
A
#
# COMPACT_ATOMS: atom_id res chain seq x y z
N MET A 1 -18.04 -22.32 21.59
CA MET A 1 -16.72 -21.72 21.35
C MET A 1 -15.81 -22.80 20.80
N SER A 2 -15.23 -22.60 19.62
CA SER A 2 -14.31 -23.56 18.99
C SER A 2 -13.06 -23.80 19.86
N ASN A 3 -12.60 -25.05 19.94
CA ASN A 3 -11.34 -25.39 20.61
C ASN A 3 -10.20 -24.57 19.98
N PRO A 4 -9.47 -23.73 20.75
CA PRO A 4 -8.41 -22.87 20.20
C PRO A 4 -7.30 -23.64 19.47
N ALA A 5 -7.14 -24.94 19.75
CA ALA A 5 -6.19 -25.82 19.06
C ALA A 5 -6.52 -26.11 17.58
N ASN A 6 -7.75 -25.82 17.11
CA ASN A 6 -8.21 -26.11 15.75
C ASN A 6 -8.60 -24.85 14.94
N TYR A 7 -8.36 -23.65 15.46
CA TYR A 7 -8.67 -22.43 14.69
C TYR A 7 -7.64 -22.23 13.57
N ARG A 8 -8.13 -22.13 12.33
CA ARG A 8 -7.33 -21.77 11.16
C ARG A 8 -8.13 -20.78 10.30
N LEU A 9 -7.65 -19.55 10.23
CA LEU A 9 -8.20 -18.56 9.32
C LEU A 9 -7.77 -18.87 7.88
N ASN A 10 -8.72 -18.91 6.96
CA ASN A 10 -8.45 -19.20 5.55
C ASN A 10 -7.72 -18.03 4.89
N SER A 11 -6.48 -18.24 4.48
CA SER A 11 -5.65 -17.23 3.82
C SER A 11 -6.24 -16.67 2.53
N LYS A 12 -6.98 -17.49 1.78
CA LYS A 12 -7.62 -17.05 0.54
C LYS A 12 -8.80 -16.11 0.82
N GLU A 13 -9.56 -16.37 1.88
CA GLU A 13 -10.65 -15.49 2.31
C GLU A 13 -10.13 -14.12 2.74
N VAL A 14 -9.01 -14.08 3.46
CA VAL A 14 -8.36 -12.82 3.84
C VAL A 14 -7.93 -12.03 2.61
N ALA A 15 -7.24 -12.67 1.66
CA ALA A 15 -6.79 -12.01 0.43
C ALA A 15 -7.98 -11.50 -0.40
N GLN A 16 -9.05 -12.30 -0.53
CA GLN A 16 -10.25 -11.89 -1.25
C GLN A 16 -10.93 -10.69 -0.55
N ALA A 17 -11.08 -10.74 0.77
CA ALA A 17 -11.67 -9.65 1.53
C ALA A 17 -10.88 -8.35 1.38
N THR A 18 -9.54 -8.40 1.41
CA THR A 18 -8.68 -7.24 1.16
C THR A 18 -8.98 -6.59 -0.19
N MET A 19 -9.08 -7.40 -1.26
CA MET A 19 -9.38 -6.90 -2.59
C MET A 19 -10.79 -6.32 -2.70
N ASP A 20 -11.78 -7.02 -2.14
CA ASP A 20 -13.18 -6.58 -2.15
C ASP A 20 -13.35 -5.27 -1.38
N TRP A 21 -12.65 -5.11 -0.26
CA TRP A 21 -12.76 -3.94 0.59
C TRP A 21 -12.12 -2.72 -0.07
N LEU A 22 -10.93 -2.85 -0.66
CA LEU A 22 -10.34 -1.78 -1.47
C LEU A 22 -11.26 -1.36 -2.62
N GLY A 23 -11.82 -2.34 -3.35
CA GLY A 23 -12.76 -2.08 -4.44
C GLY A 23 -14.04 -1.38 -3.98
N LYS A 24 -14.63 -1.81 -2.84
CA LYS A 24 -15.82 -1.17 -2.24
C LYS A 24 -15.55 0.26 -1.80
N ARG A 25 -14.32 0.58 -1.38
CA ARG A 25 -13.90 1.95 -1.06
C ARG A 25 -13.44 2.74 -2.30
N GLY A 26 -13.62 2.20 -3.50
CA GLY A 26 -13.37 2.90 -4.75
C GLY A 26 -11.90 3.01 -5.14
N VAL A 27 -11.07 2.09 -4.67
CA VAL A 27 -9.63 2.00 -5.00
C VAL A 27 -9.38 0.76 -5.86
N ALA A 28 -8.96 0.99 -7.10
CA ALA A 28 -8.54 -0.05 -8.04
C ALA A 28 -7.01 -0.21 -8.05
N LYS A 29 -6.50 -1.42 -8.33
CA LYS A 29 -5.05 -1.70 -8.34
C LYS A 29 -4.31 -0.85 -9.36
N GLU A 30 -4.96 -0.54 -10.48
CA GLU A 30 -4.44 0.29 -11.56
C GLU A 30 -4.19 1.72 -11.09
N GLN A 31 -5.05 2.24 -10.19
CA GLN A 31 -4.85 3.57 -9.60
C GLN A 31 -3.65 3.59 -8.67
N ILE A 32 -3.43 2.52 -7.91
CA ILE A 32 -2.20 2.36 -7.10
C ILE A 32 -0.99 2.23 -8.02
N GLY A 33 -1.10 1.45 -9.10
CA GLY A 33 -0.05 1.29 -10.11
C GLY A 33 0.35 2.61 -10.78
N GLN A 34 -0.58 3.54 -10.97
CA GLN A 34 -0.28 4.89 -11.45
C GLN A 34 0.55 5.70 -10.45
N LEU A 35 0.32 5.54 -9.14
CA LEU A 35 1.17 6.14 -8.09
C LEU A 35 2.57 5.54 -8.13
N VAL A 36 2.69 4.23 -8.28
CA VAL A 36 3.99 3.54 -8.44
C VAL A 36 4.72 4.06 -9.67
N MET A 37 4.02 4.19 -10.79
CA MET A 37 4.58 4.74 -12.03
C MET A 37 5.08 6.17 -11.83
N LEU A 38 4.30 7.02 -11.16
CA LEU A 38 4.72 8.38 -10.81
C LEU A 38 6.03 8.39 -9.99
N LEU A 39 6.16 7.48 -9.02
CA LEU A 39 7.34 7.38 -8.16
C LEU A 39 8.60 6.84 -8.84
N GLN A 40 8.46 6.12 -9.96
CA GLN A 40 9.55 5.35 -10.55
C GLN A 40 9.91 5.75 -11.98
N LYS A 41 9.04 6.47 -12.69
CA LYS A 41 9.20 6.79 -14.13
C LYS A 41 10.47 7.60 -14.43
N ASP A 42 10.90 8.47 -13.53
CA ASP A 42 12.13 9.26 -13.71
C ASP A 42 13.40 8.41 -13.61
N TYR A 43 13.33 7.26 -12.94
CA TYR A 43 14.43 6.29 -12.81
C TYR A 43 14.40 5.21 -13.90
N PHE A 44 13.20 4.79 -14.32
CA PHE A 44 12.98 3.69 -15.25
C PHE A 44 12.03 4.12 -16.37
N LYS A 45 12.61 4.59 -17.49
CA LYS A 45 11.85 5.14 -18.62
C LYS A 45 10.94 4.13 -19.32
N ASP A 46 11.35 2.86 -19.33
CA ASP A 46 10.60 1.76 -19.96
C ASP A 46 9.61 1.08 -18.99
N LEU A 47 9.41 1.65 -17.80
CA LEU A 47 8.47 1.12 -16.82
C LEU A 47 7.03 1.20 -17.34
N THR A 48 6.35 0.05 -17.35
CA THR A 48 4.96 -0.06 -17.79
C THR A 48 3.99 -0.06 -16.61
N LEU A 49 2.74 0.32 -16.87
CA LEU A 49 1.69 0.24 -15.85
C LEU A 49 1.44 -1.20 -15.39
N ASP A 50 1.52 -2.18 -16.30
CA ASP A 50 1.34 -3.60 -15.97
C ASP A 50 2.43 -4.10 -15.02
N GLU A 51 3.68 -3.66 -15.22
CA GLU A 51 4.77 -3.96 -14.28
C GLU A 51 4.49 -3.34 -12.90
N CYS A 52 3.99 -2.09 -12.86
CA CYS A 52 3.58 -1.44 -11.62
C CYS A 52 2.46 -2.23 -10.90
N VAL A 53 1.40 -2.62 -11.62
CA VAL A 53 0.27 -3.38 -11.07
C VAL A 53 0.74 -4.74 -10.55
N THR A 54 1.62 -5.43 -11.27
CA THR A 54 2.23 -6.69 -10.81
C THR A 54 2.96 -6.52 -9.47
N ASN A 55 3.64 -5.39 -9.28
CA ASN A 55 4.30 -5.08 -8.01
C ASN A 55 3.29 -4.75 -6.90
N VAL A 56 2.23 -4.00 -7.20
CA VAL A 56 1.12 -3.75 -6.26
C VAL A 56 0.48 -5.06 -5.79
N GLU A 57 0.21 -6.00 -6.71
CA GLU A 57 -0.31 -7.32 -6.37
C GLU A 57 0.64 -8.12 -5.48
N ALA A 58 1.95 -8.04 -5.74
CA ALA A 58 2.96 -8.68 -4.90
C ALA A 58 2.94 -8.12 -3.46
N VAL A 59 2.77 -6.80 -3.29
CA VAL A 59 2.63 -6.17 -1.97
C VAL A 59 1.34 -6.64 -1.28
N LEU A 60 0.21 -6.58 -1.98
CA LEU A 60 -1.11 -7.01 -1.46
C LEU A 60 -1.19 -8.52 -1.16
N SER A 61 -0.27 -9.33 -1.70
CA SER A 61 -0.19 -10.77 -1.39
C SER A 61 0.33 -11.05 0.04
N LYS A 62 0.96 -10.06 0.69
CA LYS A 62 1.59 -10.21 2.00
C LYS A 62 0.56 -10.14 3.12
N ARG A 63 0.63 -11.08 4.08
CA ARG A 63 -0.32 -11.13 5.19
C ARG A 63 -0.29 -9.88 6.07
N GLU A 64 0.89 -9.35 6.37
CA GLU A 64 1.01 -8.12 7.18
C GLU A 64 0.31 -6.93 6.51
N VAL A 65 0.44 -6.82 5.18
CA VAL A 65 -0.26 -5.80 4.38
C VAL A 65 -1.76 -6.02 4.41
N GLN A 66 -2.23 -7.26 4.21
CA GLN A 66 -3.66 -7.58 4.26
C GLN A 66 -4.28 -7.23 5.62
N ASN A 67 -3.56 -7.53 6.72
CA ASN A 67 -3.99 -7.19 8.07
C ASN A 67 -4.11 -5.67 8.24
N ALA A 68 -3.12 -4.90 7.78
CA ALA A 68 -3.14 -3.44 7.84
C ALA A 68 -4.31 -2.86 7.03
N VAL A 69 -4.50 -3.31 5.79
CA VAL A 69 -5.60 -2.88 4.91
C VAL A 69 -6.95 -3.13 5.56
N LEU A 70 -7.20 -4.34 6.05
CA LEU A 70 -8.48 -4.68 6.67
C LEU A 70 -8.70 -3.90 7.97
N THR A 71 -7.67 -3.73 8.79
CA THR A 71 -7.77 -2.98 10.05
C THR A 71 -8.10 -1.51 9.82
N GLY A 72 -7.36 -0.84 8.92
CA GLY A 72 -7.57 0.58 8.64
C GLY A 72 -8.92 0.85 7.99
N ILE A 73 -9.29 0.08 6.96
CA ILE A 73 -10.61 0.21 6.32
C ILE A 73 -11.75 -0.01 7.31
N GLN A 74 -11.61 -0.96 8.24
CA GLN A 74 -12.62 -1.19 9.26
C GLN A 74 -12.78 0.01 10.19
N LEU A 75 -11.68 0.65 10.61
CA LEU A 75 -11.72 1.84 11.47
C LEU A 75 -12.37 3.02 10.76
N ASP A 76 -12.04 3.25 9.49
CA ASP A 76 -12.71 4.22 8.64
C ASP A 76 -14.22 3.97 8.57
N MET A 77 -14.65 2.73 8.29
CA MET A 77 -16.07 2.38 8.20
C MET A 77 -16.81 2.54 9.54
N LEU A 78 -16.16 2.22 10.66
CA LEU A 78 -16.76 2.42 11.99
C LEU A 78 -16.91 3.91 12.30
N ALA A 79 -15.92 4.73 11.90
CA ALA A 79 -16.01 6.18 12.02
C ALA A 79 -17.16 6.72 11.17
N GLU A 80 -17.29 6.30 9.91
CA GLU A 80 -18.41 6.65 9.02
C GLU A 80 -19.77 6.36 9.65
N GLN A 81 -19.88 5.23 10.35
CA GLN A 81 -21.12 4.76 10.98
C GLN A 81 -21.37 5.36 12.37
N GLY A 82 -20.46 6.16 12.92
CA GLY A 82 -20.59 6.72 14.27
C GLY A 82 -20.48 5.66 15.38
N GLN A 83 -19.79 4.54 15.12
CA GLN A 83 -19.73 3.39 16.03
C GLN A 83 -18.48 3.37 16.91
N LEU A 84 -17.59 4.34 16.78
CA LEU A 84 -16.44 4.49 17.65
C LEU A 84 -16.83 5.27 18.91
N LEU A 85 -16.14 4.99 20.01
CA LEU A 85 -16.32 5.76 21.25
C LEU A 85 -15.60 7.11 21.15
N PRO A 86 -16.17 8.22 21.65
CA PRO A 86 -15.43 9.46 21.83
C PRO A 86 -14.26 9.30 22.82
N PRO A 87 -13.11 10.00 22.62
CA PRO A 87 -12.87 11.01 21.60
C PRO A 87 -12.42 10.45 20.23
N LEU A 88 -12.15 9.14 20.14
CA LEU A 88 -11.59 8.49 18.94
C LEU A 88 -12.49 8.67 17.70
N GLN A 89 -13.81 8.63 17.89
CA GLN A 89 -14.78 8.91 16.82
C GLN A 89 -14.49 10.23 16.10
N ASN A 90 -14.23 11.30 16.84
CA ASN A 90 -13.98 12.61 16.26
C ASN A 90 -12.58 12.67 15.64
N MET A 91 -11.58 12.08 16.30
CA MET A 91 -10.21 12.04 15.78
C MET A 91 -10.15 11.40 14.39
N ILE A 92 -10.78 10.23 14.23
CA ILE A 92 -10.77 9.51 12.95
C ILE A 92 -11.70 10.20 11.95
N TRP A 93 -12.93 10.58 12.32
CA TRP A 93 -13.87 11.24 11.39
C TRP A 93 -13.30 12.54 10.81
N HIS A 94 -12.63 13.34 11.65
CA HIS A 94 -12.10 14.63 11.24
C HIS A 94 -10.69 14.56 10.64
N ASP A 95 -10.04 13.39 10.65
CA ASP A 95 -8.66 13.25 10.20
C ASP A 95 -7.76 14.26 10.93
N GLU A 96 -7.77 14.14 12.25
CA GLU A 96 -7.11 15.06 13.17
C GLU A 96 -5.59 14.98 12.97
N GLY A 97 -4.94 16.07 12.57
CA GLY A 97 -3.51 16.06 12.20
C GLY A 97 -2.51 15.75 13.33
N LEU A 98 -2.97 15.56 14.57
CA LEU A 98 -2.16 15.05 15.69
C LEU A 98 -2.46 13.58 16.04
N TYR A 99 -3.46 12.98 15.40
CA TYR A 99 -3.71 11.55 15.41
C TYR A 99 -2.79 10.91 14.38
N GLY A 100 -1.87 10.06 14.84
CA GLY A 100 -0.81 9.49 13.99
C GLY A 100 -0.85 7.97 13.84
N CYS A 101 -2.01 7.34 14.13
CA CYS A 101 -2.08 5.88 14.20
C CYS A 101 -2.28 5.23 12.83
N ASP A 102 -2.89 5.97 11.91
CA ASP A 102 -3.00 5.76 10.47
C ASP A 102 -1.63 5.65 9.81
N GLU A 103 -0.72 6.61 10.04
CA GLU A 103 0.63 6.55 9.48
C GLU A 103 1.43 5.41 10.13
N VAL A 104 1.24 5.15 11.44
CA VAL A 104 1.90 4.00 12.10
C VAL A 104 1.46 2.68 11.46
N LEU A 105 0.18 2.55 11.11
CA LEU A 105 -0.33 1.37 10.40
C LEU A 105 0.22 1.32 8.96
N ALA A 106 0.31 2.45 8.27
CA ALA A 106 0.89 2.57 6.94
C ALA A 106 2.38 2.19 6.93
N LEU A 107 3.15 2.63 7.93
CA LEU A 107 4.56 2.26 8.11
C LEU A 107 4.75 0.74 8.26
N SER A 108 3.78 0.01 8.82
CA SER A 108 3.83 -1.46 8.87
C SER A 108 3.84 -2.08 7.47
N ILE A 109 3.14 -1.48 6.49
CA ILE A 109 3.13 -1.90 5.08
C ILE A 109 4.47 -1.56 4.42
N VAL A 110 4.99 -0.36 4.68
CA VAL A 110 6.26 0.11 4.13
C VAL A 110 7.42 -0.78 4.58
N ASN A 111 7.46 -1.13 5.86
CA ASN A 111 8.53 -1.93 6.45
C ASN A 111 8.67 -3.33 5.85
N VAL A 112 7.62 -3.91 5.25
CA VAL A 112 7.70 -5.18 4.51
C VAL A 112 8.71 -5.11 3.35
N TYR A 113 8.92 -3.93 2.78
CA TYR A 113 9.82 -3.68 1.65
C TYR A 113 10.97 -2.70 1.97
N GLY A 114 11.25 -2.51 3.26
CA GLY A 114 12.43 -1.81 3.75
C GLY A 114 12.38 -0.29 3.69
N SER A 115 13.44 0.34 4.18
CA SER A 115 13.52 1.78 4.44
C SER A 115 13.46 2.68 3.21
N ILE A 116 13.76 2.15 2.00
CA ILE A 116 13.63 2.90 0.75
C ILE A 116 12.18 3.33 0.50
N GLY A 117 11.20 2.53 0.95
CA GLY A 117 9.80 2.89 0.85
C GLY A 117 9.40 4.07 1.75
N LEU A 118 10.15 4.38 2.81
CA LEU A 118 9.78 5.41 3.79
C LEU A 118 9.76 6.80 3.17
N THR A 119 10.77 7.13 2.36
CA THR A 119 10.86 8.44 1.70
C THR A 119 9.78 8.59 0.63
N ASN A 120 9.53 7.54 -0.14
CA ASN A 120 8.44 7.51 -1.12
C ASN A 120 7.08 7.69 -0.46
N PHE A 121 6.84 7.01 0.68
CA PHE A 121 5.60 7.12 1.43
C PHE A 121 5.35 8.56 1.89
N GLY A 122 6.31 9.17 2.61
CA GLY A 122 6.17 10.55 3.06
C GLY A 122 6.02 11.56 1.91
N TYR A 123 6.60 11.27 0.73
CA TYR A 123 6.40 12.09 -0.46
C TYR A 123 4.97 12.01 -1.01
N VAL A 124 4.41 10.80 -1.19
CA VAL A 124 3.06 10.65 -1.74
C VAL A 124 1.99 11.08 -0.76
N ASP A 125 2.17 10.85 0.54
CA ASP A 125 1.25 11.32 1.57
C ASP A 125 1.19 12.85 1.59
N LYS A 126 2.34 13.53 1.53
CA LYS A 126 2.35 14.99 1.47
C LYS A 126 1.72 15.56 0.20
N PHE A 127 1.96 14.93 -0.96
CA PHE A 127 1.52 15.47 -2.25
C PHE A 127 0.09 15.05 -2.64
N LYS A 128 -0.37 13.91 -2.14
CA LYS A 128 -1.66 13.25 -2.44
C LYS A 128 -2.04 13.24 -3.93
N PRO A 129 -1.21 12.69 -4.85
CA PRO A 129 -1.55 12.62 -6.27
C PRO A 129 -2.61 11.56 -6.58
N GLY A 130 -3.22 11.67 -7.77
CA GLY A 130 -4.08 10.60 -8.32
C GLY A 130 -5.24 10.23 -7.40
N VAL A 131 -5.37 8.94 -7.08
CA VAL A 131 -6.44 8.44 -6.20
C VAL A 131 -6.36 9.00 -4.79
N LEU A 132 -5.17 9.33 -4.28
CA LEU A 132 -5.01 9.93 -2.95
C LEU A 132 -5.69 11.31 -2.86
N LYS A 133 -5.68 12.08 -3.96
CA LYS A 133 -6.40 13.36 -4.01
C LYS A 133 -7.89 13.17 -3.76
N LYS A 134 -8.49 12.18 -4.43
CA LYS A 134 -9.90 11.85 -4.27
C LYS A 134 -10.19 11.35 -2.86
N LEU A 135 -9.31 10.50 -2.30
CA LEU A 135 -9.50 9.97 -0.96
C LEU A 135 -9.42 11.06 0.13
N ASN A 136 -8.61 12.10 -0.10
CA ASN A 136 -8.46 13.22 0.82
C ASN A 136 -9.61 14.25 0.74
N GLU A 137 -10.52 14.16 -0.23
CA GLU A 137 -11.65 15.08 -0.36
C GLU A 137 -12.70 14.83 0.73
N LYS A 138 -12.83 15.77 1.67
CA LYS A 138 -13.85 15.69 2.73
C LYS A 138 -15.23 16.07 2.15
N ASN A 139 -16.02 15.07 1.79
CA ASN A 139 -17.38 15.25 1.28
C ASN A 139 -18.47 15.20 2.37
N GLY A 140 -18.07 15.08 3.63
CA GLY A 140 -18.95 15.02 4.80
C GLY A 140 -19.68 13.68 4.98
N LYS A 141 -19.31 12.64 4.24
CA LYS A 141 -19.91 11.30 4.31
C LYS A 141 -18.87 10.19 4.41
N ASP A 142 -17.88 10.23 3.52
CA ASP A 142 -16.84 9.21 3.45
C ASP A 142 -15.66 9.59 4.35
N VAL A 143 -15.13 8.63 5.10
CA VAL A 143 -13.95 8.79 5.97
C VAL A 143 -12.83 7.91 5.44
N HIS A 144 -11.71 8.51 5.06
CA HIS A 144 -10.57 7.81 4.45
C HIS A 144 -9.27 8.08 5.18
N THR A 145 -9.35 8.33 6.49
CA THR A 145 -8.23 8.68 7.36
C THR A 145 -7.16 7.60 7.36
N PHE A 146 -7.53 6.32 7.39
CA PHE A 146 -6.56 5.24 7.24
C PHE A 146 -6.29 4.88 5.77
N LEU A 147 -7.33 4.96 4.92
CA LEU A 147 -7.27 4.39 3.58
C LEU A 147 -6.29 5.12 2.65
N ASP A 148 -6.20 6.45 2.70
CA ASP A 148 -5.27 7.19 1.83
C ASP A 148 -3.81 6.87 2.16
N ASP A 149 -3.47 6.83 3.44
CA ASP A 149 -2.18 6.40 3.96
C ASP A 149 -1.81 4.97 3.57
N ILE A 150 -2.76 4.04 3.73
CA ILE A 150 -2.60 2.65 3.31
C ILE A 150 -2.30 2.55 1.81
N VAL A 151 -3.03 3.30 0.98
CA VAL A 151 -2.82 3.31 -0.48
C VAL A 151 -1.46 3.91 -0.84
N GLY A 152 -1.07 4.99 -0.18
CA GLY A 152 0.26 5.60 -0.32
C GLY A 152 1.38 4.63 0.05
N ALA A 153 1.23 3.91 1.16
CA ALA A 153 2.20 2.93 1.64
C ALA A 153 2.32 1.72 0.70
N ILE A 154 1.21 1.21 0.15
CA ILE A 154 1.25 0.13 -0.85
C ILE A 154 2.02 0.58 -2.10
N ALA A 155 1.75 1.81 -2.58
CA ALA A 155 2.46 2.36 -3.73
C ALA A 155 3.97 2.53 -3.45
N ALA A 156 4.32 3.05 -2.27
CA ALA A 156 5.71 3.22 -1.86
C ALA A 156 6.46 1.89 -1.71
N SER A 157 5.81 0.86 -1.14
CA SER A 157 6.35 -0.50 -1.05
C SER A 157 6.55 -1.14 -2.42
N ALA A 158 5.60 -0.97 -3.34
CA ALA A 158 5.70 -1.48 -4.71
C ALA A 158 6.82 -0.78 -5.48
N ALA A 159 7.00 0.53 -5.30
CA ALA A 159 8.11 1.28 -5.86
C ALA A 159 9.47 0.81 -5.31
N SER A 160 9.57 0.60 -3.99
CA SER A 160 10.77 0.02 -3.36
C SER A 160 11.12 -1.36 -3.94
N ARG A 161 10.11 -2.22 -4.12
CA ARG A 161 10.28 -3.54 -4.75
C ARG A 161 10.82 -3.44 -6.18
N ILE A 162 10.32 -2.50 -6.99
CA ILE A 162 10.80 -2.28 -8.36
C ILE A 162 12.27 -1.87 -8.34
N ALA A 163 12.63 -0.89 -7.51
CA ALA A 163 14.01 -0.41 -7.41
C ALA A 163 15.00 -1.53 -7.10
N HIS A 164 14.68 -2.38 -6.11
CA HIS A 164 15.51 -3.56 -5.78
C HIS A 164 15.62 -4.55 -6.94
N ARG A 165 14.52 -4.86 -7.63
CA ARG A 165 14.52 -5.80 -8.75
C ARG A 165 15.32 -5.30 -9.95
N LYS A 166 15.13 -4.03 -10.33
CA LYS A 166 15.83 -3.43 -11.47
C LYS A 166 17.34 -3.37 -11.25
N GLN A 167 17.79 -3.18 -10.01
CA GLN A 167 19.20 -3.25 -9.68
C GLN A 167 19.75 -4.68 -9.85
N ALA A 168 19.07 -5.68 -9.30
CA ALA A 168 19.46 -7.08 -9.45
C ALA A 168 19.46 -7.55 -10.93
N GLU A 169 18.51 -7.08 -11.73
CA GLU A 169 18.46 -7.35 -13.18
C GLU A 169 19.67 -6.74 -13.93
N ARG A 170 20.11 -5.53 -13.55
CA ARG A 170 21.31 -4.91 -14.13
C ARG A 170 22.58 -5.67 -13.77
N GLU A 171 22.74 -6.01 -12.49
CA GLU A 171 23.90 -6.77 -11.98
C GLU A 171 24.02 -8.13 -12.69
N ALA A 172 22.90 -8.86 -12.86
CA ALA A 172 22.89 -10.13 -13.57
C ALA A 172 23.28 -10.01 -15.05
N VAL A 173 22.90 -8.92 -15.72
CA VAL A 173 23.30 -8.65 -17.12
C VAL A 173 24.80 -8.33 -17.20
N GLU A 174 25.32 -7.53 -16.28
CA GLU A 174 26.75 -7.20 -16.21
C GLU A 174 27.61 -8.44 -15.96
N GLU A 175 27.18 -9.31 -15.04
CA GLU A 175 27.84 -10.60 -14.77
C GLU A 175 27.84 -11.51 -16.01
N ALA A 176 26.70 -11.68 -16.68
CA ALA A 176 26.60 -12.51 -17.88
C ALA A 176 27.48 -12.02 -19.04
N LEU A 177 27.61 -10.70 -19.22
CA LEU A 177 28.50 -10.11 -20.23
C LEU A 177 29.97 -10.31 -19.86
N ALA A 178 30.33 -10.22 -18.58
CA ALA A 178 31.68 -10.45 -18.11
C ALA A 178 32.12 -11.91 -18.30
N GLU A 179 31.23 -12.88 -18.06
CA GLU A 179 31.49 -14.31 -18.30
C GLU A 179 31.68 -14.63 -19.79
N GLN A 180 30.87 -14.02 -20.67
CA GLN A 180 31.02 -14.16 -22.13
C GLN A 180 32.37 -13.60 -22.62
N ALA A 181 32.77 -12.42 -22.12
CA ALA A 181 34.06 -11.81 -22.49
C ALA A 181 35.30 -12.56 -21.97
N GLN A 182 35.15 -13.42 -20.95
CA GLN A 182 36.23 -14.27 -20.43
C GLN A 182 36.31 -15.64 -21.12
N SER A 183 35.30 -16.02 -21.89
CA SER A 183 35.22 -17.29 -22.64
C SER A 183 35.55 -17.16 -24.13
N GLU A 184 35.79 -15.93 -24.60
CA GLU A 184 36.36 -15.59 -25.92
C GLU A 184 37.88 -15.33 -25.83
#